data_AF-A0A239QP79-F1
#
_entry.id   AF-A0A239QP79-F1
#
_cell.length_a   1.000
_cell.length_b   1.000
_cell.length_c   1.000
_cell.angle_alpha   90.00
_cell.angle_beta   90.00
_cell.angle_gamma   90.00
#
_symmetry.space_group_name_H-M   'P 1'
#
loop_
_entity.id
_entity.type
_entity.pdbx_description
1 polymer ?
#
loop_
_entity_poly.entity_id
_entity_poly.type
_entity_poly.pdbx_seq_one_letter_code
_entity_poly.pdbx_strand_id
1 'polypeptide(L)'
;MLLGLLTADRGTARVLDQDPWRDVVALDRRLACVPGDVSLWPSMTGGEAIDLLEQDSVVAGFLSAGAVTKEDLTLAFLVMIFSMVGIIFSVPGVQSVMKVRTEELADRVEPIMAGAVSRRRYFASTAALAFLQSTCYVLIAGLLIAAAVDRADLGVSFGDVAAQAVVTIPAVWTVIAFAIAVIGARPIVPFAAWIGVVISFALTILGPTLNLWDWILGISPFWHVPHVTDDPVDWTGLAWVTLATAIFTVIGFAGFRRRDLAVEYELPIAALRAQPATHPSPTCAAYPWPTRANHPEIRDEQHKWGAWG
;
A
#
# COMPACT_ATOMS: atom_id res chain seq x y z
N MET A 1 -9.62 -43.12 4.77
CA MET A 1 -10.28 -42.44 3.63
C MET A 1 -10.72 -43.38 2.47
N LEU A 2 -10.13 -44.58 2.30
CA LEU A 2 -10.55 -45.55 1.26
C LEU A 2 -11.97 -46.14 1.45
N LEU A 3 -12.53 -46.15 2.67
CA LEU A 3 -13.88 -46.69 2.92
C LEU A 3 -15.04 -45.76 2.49
N GLY A 4 -14.80 -44.47 2.33
CA GLY A 4 -15.82 -43.52 1.87
C GLY A 4 -16.05 -43.52 0.35
N LEU A 5 -15.15 -44.16 -0.40
CA LEU A 5 -15.19 -44.21 -1.87
C LEU A 5 -15.80 -45.51 -2.41
N LEU A 6 -16.05 -46.50 -1.54
CA LEU A 6 -16.60 -47.80 -1.92
C LEU A 6 -18.05 -47.90 -1.44
N THR A 7 -18.99 -47.83 -2.37
CA THR A 7 -20.40 -48.15 -2.12
C THR A 7 -20.55 -49.66 -1.95
N ALA A 8 -21.10 -50.10 -0.82
CA ALA A 8 -21.34 -51.52 -0.57
C ALA A 8 -22.41 -52.05 -1.53
N ASP A 9 -22.03 -52.98 -2.41
CA ASP A 9 -22.95 -53.54 -3.40
C ASP A 9 -23.62 -54.84 -2.88
N ARG A 10 -22.85 -55.70 -2.17
CA ARG A 10 -23.35 -56.83 -1.36
C ARG A 10 -22.35 -57.24 -0.27
N GLY A 11 -22.85 -57.76 0.86
CA GLY A 11 -22.04 -58.30 1.97
C GLY A 11 -22.06 -57.43 3.23
N THR A 12 -21.53 -57.96 4.33
CA THR A 12 -21.36 -57.23 5.60
C THR A 12 -19.89 -57.23 5.98
N ALA A 13 -19.33 -56.05 6.25
CA ALA A 13 -17.94 -55.89 6.70
C ALA A 13 -17.97 -55.18 8.07
N ARG A 14 -17.13 -55.64 9.01
CA ARG A 14 -16.94 -55.00 10.31
C ARG A 14 -15.49 -54.57 10.43
N VAL A 15 -15.26 -53.34 10.88
CA VAL A 15 -13.93 -52.83 11.19
C VAL A 15 -13.93 -52.46 12.66
N LEU A 16 -13.01 -53.04 13.44
CA LEU A 16 -12.96 -52.88 14.90
C LEU A 16 -14.31 -53.17 15.59
N ASP A 17 -15.01 -54.22 15.14
CA ASP A 17 -16.35 -54.63 15.58
C ASP A 17 -17.49 -53.63 15.32
N GLN A 18 -17.23 -52.54 14.59
CA GLN A 18 -18.24 -51.54 14.22
C GLN A 18 -18.59 -51.62 12.74
N ASP A 19 -19.79 -51.13 12.38
CA ASP A 19 -20.26 -51.06 11.00
C ASP A 19 -19.70 -49.81 10.35
N PRO A 20 -18.79 -49.93 9.37
CA PRO A 20 -18.09 -48.76 8.83
C PRO A 20 -18.99 -47.82 8.02
N TRP A 21 -20.21 -48.22 7.66
CA TRP A 21 -21.17 -47.39 6.94
C TRP A 21 -22.14 -46.69 7.88
N ARG A 22 -22.26 -47.14 9.14
CA ARG A 22 -23.11 -46.53 10.18
C ARG A 22 -22.31 -45.76 11.23
N ASP A 23 -21.14 -46.25 11.59
CA ASP A 23 -20.32 -45.73 12.69
C ASP A 23 -19.08 -44.95 12.18
N VAL A 24 -19.18 -44.36 10.98
CA VAL A 24 -18.09 -43.72 10.23
C VAL A 24 -17.26 -42.76 11.10
N VAL A 25 -17.91 -41.85 11.82
CA VAL A 25 -17.24 -40.78 12.57
C VAL A 25 -16.53 -41.31 13.81
N ALA A 26 -17.11 -42.32 14.48
CA ALA A 26 -16.50 -42.96 15.63
C ALA A 26 -15.29 -43.81 15.21
N LEU A 27 -15.39 -44.46 14.05
CA LEU A 27 -14.33 -45.25 13.46
C LEU A 27 -13.19 -44.36 12.93
N ASP A 28 -13.51 -43.24 12.30
CA ASP A 28 -12.54 -42.27 11.77
C ASP A 28 -11.68 -41.68 12.90
N ARG A 29 -12.26 -41.30 14.04
CA ARG A 29 -11.47 -40.83 15.20
C ARG A 29 -10.52 -41.86 15.80
N ARG A 30 -10.82 -43.16 15.65
CA ARG A 30 -9.98 -44.25 16.15
C ARG A 30 -8.91 -44.68 15.14
N LEU A 31 -9.14 -44.43 13.86
CA LEU A 31 -8.25 -44.77 12.76
C LEU A 31 -7.40 -43.58 12.29
N ALA A 32 -7.82 -42.34 12.57
CA ALA A 32 -7.09 -41.12 12.28
C ALA A 32 -5.94 -40.94 13.28
N CYS A 33 -4.93 -41.80 13.13
CA CYS A 33 -3.62 -41.63 13.71
C CYS A 33 -2.63 -41.62 12.55
N VAL A 34 -1.87 -40.52 12.39
CA VAL A 34 -0.76 -40.45 11.44
C VAL A 34 0.45 -41.02 12.15
N PRO A 35 0.95 -42.23 11.78
CA PRO A 35 2.11 -42.80 12.44
C PRO A 35 3.35 -42.00 12.03
N GLY A 36 4.16 -41.58 13.01
CA GLY A 36 5.35 -40.76 12.77
C GLY A 36 6.32 -41.39 11.77
N ASP A 37 6.42 -42.72 11.73
CA ASP A 37 7.36 -43.43 10.88
C ASP A 37 6.87 -43.67 9.43
N VAL A 38 5.65 -43.24 9.08
CA VAL A 38 5.08 -43.48 7.74
C VAL A 38 5.49 -42.36 6.78
N SER A 39 6.11 -42.72 5.67
CA SER A 39 6.49 -41.80 4.60
C SER A 39 5.24 -41.18 3.94
N LEU A 40 5.04 -39.87 4.11
CA LEU A 40 3.95 -39.10 3.49
C LEU A 40 4.31 -38.62 2.08
N TRP A 41 5.59 -38.37 1.83
CA TRP A 41 6.16 -38.01 0.52
C TRP A 41 7.40 -38.89 0.26
N PRO A 42 7.83 -39.09 -1.00
CA PRO A 42 9.00 -39.91 -1.37
C PRO A 42 10.28 -39.79 -0.53
N SER A 43 10.44 -38.75 0.29
CA SER A 43 11.59 -38.54 1.17
C SER A 43 11.24 -37.91 2.53
N MET A 44 9.99 -37.96 3.00
CA MET A 44 9.59 -37.35 4.28
C MET A 44 8.62 -38.23 5.06
N THR A 45 8.93 -38.47 6.33
CA THR A 45 8.07 -39.18 7.30
C THR A 45 7.01 -38.26 7.91
N GLY A 46 5.95 -38.83 8.49
CA GLY A 46 4.95 -38.07 9.24
C GLY A 46 5.53 -37.36 10.46
N GLY A 47 6.54 -37.96 11.10
CA GLY A 47 7.31 -37.37 12.19
C GLY A 47 8.12 -36.18 11.71
N GLU A 48 8.89 -36.31 10.62
CA GLU A 48 9.64 -35.19 10.04
C GLU A 48 8.72 -34.08 9.51
N ALA A 49 7.52 -34.41 9.02
CA ALA A 49 6.54 -33.39 8.63
C ALA A 49 5.99 -32.62 9.85
N ILE A 50 5.80 -33.30 10.98
CA ILE A 50 5.43 -32.66 12.25
C ILE A 50 6.61 -31.84 12.79
N ASP A 51 7.83 -32.37 12.76
CA ASP A 51 9.04 -31.67 13.20
C ASP A 51 9.32 -30.43 12.33
N LEU A 52 9.01 -30.46 11.03
CA LEU A 52 9.10 -29.30 10.15
C LEU A 52 7.99 -28.28 10.40
N LEU A 53 6.77 -28.70 10.74
CA LEU A 53 5.71 -27.80 11.19
C LEU A 53 6.02 -27.18 12.56
N GLU A 54 6.73 -27.92 13.42
CA GLU A 54 7.21 -27.43 14.71
C GLU A 54 8.45 -26.53 14.56
N GLN A 55 9.32 -26.79 13.58
CA GLN A 55 10.42 -25.90 13.19
C GLN A 55 9.98 -24.71 12.34
N ASP A 56 8.75 -24.71 11.81
CA ASP A 56 8.25 -23.59 11.05
C ASP A 56 8.13 -22.38 12.00
N SER A 57 9.08 -21.45 11.84
CA SER A 57 9.27 -20.26 12.69
C SER A 57 7.99 -19.48 12.96
N VAL A 58 7.02 -19.57 12.04
CA VAL A 58 5.73 -18.91 12.13
C VAL A 58 4.82 -19.59 13.16
N VAL A 59 4.71 -20.93 13.14
CA VAL A 59 3.87 -21.69 14.09
C VAL A 59 4.53 -21.68 15.48
N ALA A 60 5.84 -21.88 15.54
CA ALA A 60 6.60 -21.74 16.78
C ALA A 60 6.52 -20.31 17.36
N GLY A 61 6.51 -19.28 16.51
CA GLY A 61 6.29 -17.89 16.88
C GLY A 61 4.92 -17.66 17.53
N PHE A 62 3.86 -18.25 16.97
CA PHE A 62 2.52 -18.15 17.56
C PHE A 62 2.41 -18.91 18.90
N LEU A 63 2.95 -20.12 18.99
CA LEU A 63 2.93 -20.91 20.23
C LEU A 63 3.77 -20.27 21.34
N SER A 64 4.92 -19.69 21.00
CA SER A 64 5.78 -18.97 21.96
C SER A 64 5.20 -17.61 22.39
N ALA A 65 4.38 -16.98 21.56
CA ALA A 65 3.58 -15.81 21.94
C ALA A 65 2.38 -16.17 22.84
N GLY A 66 2.21 -17.44 23.21
CA GLY A 66 1.15 -17.89 24.11
C GLY A 66 -0.18 -18.17 23.43
N ALA A 67 -0.22 -18.29 22.10
CA ALA A 67 -1.45 -18.67 21.38
C ALA A 67 -1.73 -20.16 21.62
N VAL A 68 -2.53 -20.46 22.65
CA VAL A 68 -2.96 -21.83 23.00
C VAL A 68 -4.39 -22.12 22.55
N THR A 69 -5.17 -21.09 22.20
CA THR A 69 -6.55 -21.23 21.75
C THR A 69 -6.70 -20.99 20.25
N LYS A 70 -7.81 -21.46 19.66
CA LYS A 70 -8.11 -21.26 18.24
C LYS A 70 -8.32 -19.77 17.93
N GLU A 71 -8.88 -19.05 18.88
CA GLU A 71 -9.15 -17.62 18.83
C GLU A 71 -7.84 -16.83 18.75
N ASP A 72 -6.83 -17.18 19.56
CA ASP A 72 -5.51 -16.54 19.55
C ASP A 72 -4.80 -16.71 18.21
N LEU A 73 -4.82 -17.93 17.65
CA LEU A 73 -4.23 -18.21 16.33
C LEU A 73 -4.96 -17.45 15.21
N THR A 74 -6.27 -17.30 15.32
CA THR A 74 -7.09 -16.54 14.37
C THR A 74 -6.72 -15.06 14.43
N LEU A 75 -6.60 -14.49 15.64
CA LEU A 75 -6.22 -13.10 15.85
C LEU A 75 -4.80 -12.82 15.35
N ALA A 76 -3.84 -13.67 15.67
CA ALA A 76 -2.46 -13.51 15.21
C ALA A 76 -2.36 -13.56 13.67
N PHE A 77 -3.13 -14.46 13.03
CA PHE A 77 -3.25 -14.49 11.57
C PHE A 77 -3.91 -13.23 11.01
N LEU A 78 -4.96 -12.71 11.65
CA LEU A 78 -5.60 -11.46 11.26
C LEU A 78 -4.65 -10.26 11.36
N VAL A 79 -3.81 -10.20 12.39
CA VAL A 79 -2.79 -9.15 12.56
C VAL A 79 -1.76 -9.20 11.43
N MET A 80 -1.35 -10.41 11.03
CA MET A 80 -0.47 -10.59 9.88
C MET A 80 -1.14 -10.12 8.58
N ILE A 81 -2.42 -10.44 8.38
CA ILE A 81 -3.22 -9.93 7.25
C ILE A 81 -3.23 -8.40 7.27
N PHE A 82 -3.56 -7.78 8.41
CA PHE A 82 -3.63 -6.32 8.51
C PHE A 82 -2.28 -5.64 8.29
N SER A 83 -1.19 -6.26 8.74
CA SER A 83 0.16 -5.77 8.45
C SER A 83 0.45 -5.77 6.95
N MET A 84 0.14 -6.87 6.26
CA MET A 84 0.32 -6.98 4.81
C MET A 84 -0.58 -5.99 4.04
N VAL A 85 -1.85 -5.93 4.41
CA VAL A 85 -2.85 -5.02 3.85
C VAL A 85 -2.43 -3.57 4.05
N GLY A 86 -1.93 -3.22 5.24
CA GLY A 86 -1.43 -1.89 5.55
C GLY A 86 -0.20 -1.50 4.72
N ILE A 87 0.75 -2.43 4.54
CA ILE A 87 1.91 -2.20 3.66
C ILE A 87 1.43 -1.98 2.22
N ILE A 88 0.53 -2.81 1.70
CA ILE A 88 -0.02 -2.68 0.35
C ILE A 88 -0.75 -1.33 0.19
N PHE A 89 -1.57 -0.92 1.16
CA PHE A 89 -2.32 0.33 1.08
C PHE A 89 -1.51 1.58 1.42
N SER A 90 -0.26 1.44 1.86
CA SER A 90 0.68 2.57 1.89
C SER A 90 1.09 3.02 0.48
N VAL A 91 1.11 2.09 -0.48
CA VAL A 91 1.55 2.32 -1.88
C VAL A 91 0.79 3.46 -2.58
N PRO A 92 -0.56 3.48 -2.63
CA PRO A 92 -1.27 4.59 -3.27
C PRO A 92 -0.99 5.95 -2.60
N GLY A 93 -0.78 5.94 -1.27
CA GLY A 93 -0.33 7.12 -0.52
C GLY A 93 1.04 7.63 -1.00
N VAL A 94 2.03 6.74 -1.09
CA VAL A 94 3.37 7.06 -1.61
C VAL A 94 3.29 7.55 -3.07
N GLN A 95 2.50 6.89 -3.92
CA GLN A 95 2.30 7.28 -5.32
C GLN A 95 1.67 8.67 -5.46
N SER A 96 0.75 9.03 -4.57
CA SER A 96 0.11 10.36 -4.59
C SER A 96 1.08 11.47 -4.22
N VAL A 97 1.99 11.21 -3.28
CA VAL A 97 3.07 12.14 -2.94
C VAL A 97 4.06 12.26 -4.10
N MET A 98 4.42 11.14 -4.71
CA MET A 98 5.29 11.09 -5.89
C MET A 98 4.76 11.88 -7.08
N LYS A 99 3.43 11.94 -7.23
CA LYS A 99 2.77 12.71 -8.30
C LYS A 99 3.12 14.20 -8.25
N VAL A 100 3.44 14.76 -7.08
CA VAL A 100 3.90 16.16 -6.96
C VAL A 100 5.08 16.44 -7.88
N ARG A 101 6.08 15.54 -7.91
CA ARG A 101 7.23 15.68 -8.79
C ARG A 101 6.83 15.61 -10.27
N THR A 102 5.91 14.72 -10.62
CA THR A 102 5.44 14.59 -12.01
C THR A 102 4.73 15.86 -12.47
N GLU A 103 3.93 16.48 -11.61
CA GLU A 103 3.25 17.75 -11.91
C GLU A 103 4.26 18.92 -11.98
N GLU A 104 5.30 18.92 -11.14
CA GLU A 104 6.40 19.89 -11.18
C GLU A 104 7.18 19.78 -12.51
N LEU A 105 7.55 18.58 -12.94
CA LEU A 105 8.27 18.34 -14.20
C LEU A 105 7.44 18.62 -15.45
N ALA A 106 6.12 18.68 -15.32
CA ALA A 106 5.20 18.98 -16.41
C ALA A 106 4.81 20.48 -16.47
N ASP A 107 5.47 21.34 -15.67
CA ASP A 107 5.19 22.77 -15.52
C ASP A 107 3.72 23.09 -15.16
N ARG A 108 2.98 22.11 -14.61
CA ARG A 108 1.57 22.28 -14.23
C ARG A 108 1.39 23.02 -12.91
N VAL A 109 2.45 23.05 -12.10
CA VAL A 109 2.45 23.73 -10.80
C VAL A 109 2.56 25.25 -10.98
N GLU A 110 3.24 25.74 -12.02
CA GLU A 110 3.44 27.18 -12.22
C GLU A 110 2.13 27.96 -12.42
N PRO A 111 1.18 27.53 -13.28
CA PRO A 111 -0.11 28.20 -13.43
C PRO A 111 -0.96 28.16 -12.15
N ILE A 112 -0.86 27.08 -11.38
CA ILE A 112 -1.60 26.91 -10.11
C ILE A 112 -1.05 27.89 -9.06
N MET A 113 0.27 28.06 -9.00
CA MET A 113 0.94 28.98 -8.06
C MET A 113 0.85 30.45 -8.49
N ALA A 114 0.60 30.72 -9.79
CA ALA A 114 0.26 32.05 -10.27
C ALA A 114 -1.13 32.50 -9.78
N GLY A 115 -2.00 31.55 -9.40
CA GLY A 115 -3.24 31.82 -8.67
C GLY A 115 -2.99 32.12 -7.18
N ALA A 116 -4.08 32.30 -6.41
CA ALA A 116 -4.01 32.64 -4.98
C ALA A 116 -3.71 31.42 -4.06
N VAL A 117 -3.08 30.36 -4.55
CA VAL A 117 -2.81 29.14 -3.77
C VAL A 117 -1.38 29.17 -3.23
N SER A 118 -1.24 29.08 -1.90
CA SER A 118 0.08 28.99 -1.29
C SER A 118 0.72 27.60 -1.50
N ARG A 119 2.05 27.56 -1.59
CA ARG A 119 2.84 26.32 -1.67
C ARG A 119 2.47 25.31 -0.56
N ARG A 120 2.25 25.81 0.66
CA ARG A 120 1.85 24.97 1.80
C ARG A 120 0.49 24.32 1.59
N ARG A 121 -0.49 25.07 1.06
CA ARG A 121 -1.84 24.56 0.82
C ARG A 121 -1.83 23.49 -0.27
N TYR A 122 -1.05 23.69 -1.33
CA TYR A 122 -0.87 22.69 -2.39
C TYR A 122 -0.29 21.37 -1.84
N PHE A 123 0.83 21.43 -1.13
CA PHE A 123 1.44 20.23 -0.55
C PHE A 123 0.55 19.59 0.53
N ALA A 124 -0.16 20.40 1.33
CA ALA A 124 -1.13 19.91 2.31
C ALA A 124 -2.29 19.16 1.68
N SER A 125 -2.84 19.63 0.56
CA SER A 125 -3.90 18.90 -0.13
C SER A 125 -3.42 17.53 -0.62
N THR A 126 -2.20 17.45 -1.16
CA THR A 126 -1.63 16.17 -1.59
C THR A 126 -1.40 15.22 -0.41
N ALA A 127 -0.80 15.72 0.68
CA ALA A 127 -0.60 14.93 1.89
C ALA A 127 -1.93 14.46 2.51
N ALA A 128 -2.93 15.33 2.57
CA ALA A 128 -4.26 15.00 3.09
C ALA A 128 -4.95 13.93 2.24
N LEU A 129 -4.87 14.02 0.91
CA LEU A 129 -5.39 12.97 0.01
C LEU A 129 -4.61 11.65 0.19
N ALA A 130 -3.29 11.72 0.39
CA ALA A 130 -2.45 10.56 0.63
C ALA A 130 -2.85 9.78 1.90
N PHE A 131 -3.08 10.49 3.00
CA PHE A 131 -3.55 9.90 4.25
C PHE A 131 -5.01 9.45 4.16
N LEU A 132 -5.90 10.28 3.61
CA LEU A 132 -7.32 9.97 3.54
C LEU A 132 -7.60 8.72 2.71
N GLN A 133 -6.99 8.59 1.53
CA GLN A 133 -7.24 7.41 0.69
C GLN A 133 -6.74 6.11 1.36
N SER A 134 -5.58 6.15 2.02
CA SER A 134 -5.00 4.96 2.67
C SER A 134 -5.82 4.56 3.89
N THR A 135 -6.30 5.53 4.68
CA THR A 135 -7.30 5.30 5.73
C THR A 135 -8.55 4.66 5.16
N CYS A 136 -9.13 5.19 4.08
CA CYS A 136 -10.31 4.61 3.44
C CYS A 136 -10.07 3.15 3.01
N TYR A 137 -8.93 2.84 2.38
CA TYR A 137 -8.62 1.47 1.96
C TYR A 137 -8.47 0.50 3.13
N VAL A 138 -7.75 0.90 4.19
CA VAL A 138 -7.59 0.08 5.40
C VAL A 138 -8.93 -0.15 6.11
N LEU A 139 -9.76 0.88 6.23
CA LEU A 139 -11.08 0.76 6.85
C LEU A 139 -12.01 -0.14 6.03
N ILE A 140 -12.03 0.02 4.70
CA ILE A 140 -12.82 -0.85 3.82
C ILE A 140 -12.36 -2.30 3.96
N ALA A 141 -11.06 -2.57 3.90
CA ALA A 141 -10.55 -3.93 4.09
C ALA A 141 -10.86 -4.48 5.48
N GLY A 142 -10.70 -3.67 6.54
CA GLY A 142 -11.07 -4.05 7.90
C GLY A 142 -12.53 -4.42 8.04
N LEU A 143 -13.44 -3.62 7.48
CA LEU A 143 -14.87 -3.91 7.48
C LEU A 143 -15.20 -5.19 6.69
N LEU A 144 -14.55 -5.40 5.54
CA LEU A 144 -14.74 -6.62 4.74
C LEU A 144 -14.24 -7.87 5.48
N ILE A 145 -13.07 -7.80 6.12
CA ILE A 145 -12.50 -8.89 6.90
C ILE A 145 -13.37 -9.15 8.13
N ALA A 146 -13.77 -8.12 8.88
CA ALA A 146 -14.62 -8.26 10.05
C ALA A 146 -15.98 -8.90 9.70
N ALA A 147 -16.60 -8.48 8.59
CA ALA A 147 -17.83 -9.09 8.11
C ALA A 147 -17.64 -10.55 7.64
N ALA A 148 -16.46 -10.91 7.13
CA ALA A 148 -16.15 -12.29 6.75
C ALA A 148 -15.95 -13.19 7.98
N VAL A 149 -15.23 -12.69 9.00
CA VAL A 149 -14.97 -13.39 10.27
C VAL A 149 -16.26 -13.64 11.05
N ASP A 150 -17.12 -12.62 11.15
CA ASP A 150 -18.42 -12.70 11.83
C ASP A 150 -19.32 -13.79 11.21
N ARG A 151 -19.33 -13.91 9.88
CA ARG A 151 -20.09 -14.96 9.17
C ARG A 151 -19.51 -16.36 9.31
N ALA A 152 -18.21 -16.45 9.56
CA ALA A 152 -17.50 -17.73 9.67
C ALA A 152 -17.50 -18.31 11.10
N ASP A 153 -18.07 -17.58 12.08
CA ASP A 153 -18.17 -17.97 13.48
C ASP A 153 -16.83 -18.46 14.06
N LEU A 154 -15.79 -17.64 13.87
CA LEU A 154 -14.42 -17.96 14.27
C LEU A 154 -14.11 -17.62 15.74
N GLY A 155 -15.11 -17.20 16.53
CA GLY A 155 -14.93 -16.85 17.94
C GLY A 155 -14.32 -15.46 18.19
N VAL A 156 -14.12 -14.66 17.15
CA VAL A 156 -13.57 -13.29 17.25
C VAL A 156 -14.67 -12.26 16.96
N SER A 157 -14.80 -11.24 17.80
CA SER A 157 -15.81 -10.19 17.63
C SER A 157 -15.52 -9.32 16.41
N PHE A 158 -16.58 -8.94 15.68
CA PHE A 158 -16.50 -7.90 14.63
C PHE A 158 -15.80 -6.63 15.13
N GLY A 159 -16.09 -6.24 16.38
CA GLY A 159 -15.51 -5.04 17.01
C GLY A 159 -14.00 -5.12 17.13
N ASP A 160 -13.46 -6.29 17.49
CA ASP A 160 -12.02 -6.49 17.69
C ASP A 160 -11.29 -6.44 16.34
N VAL A 161 -11.84 -7.08 15.32
CA VAL A 161 -11.27 -7.04 13.95
C VAL A 161 -11.30 -5.61 13.38
N ALA A 162 -12.40 -4.89 13.58
CA ALA A 162 -12.52 -3.50 13.15
C ALA A 162 -11.55 -2.57 13.92
N ALA A 163 -11.41 -2.76 15.24
CA ALA A 163 -10.46 -2.02 16.06
C ALA A 163 -9.01 -2.31 15.62
N GLN A 164 -8.68 -3.57 15.30
CA GLN A 164 -7.37 -3.98 14.80
C GLN A 164 -7.02 -3.26 13.48
N ALA A 165 -8.00 -3.12 12.58
CA ALA A 165 -7.82 -2.36 11.35
C ALA A 165 -7.49 -0.88 11.63
N VAL A 166 -8.20 -0.27 12.58
CA VAL A 166 -8.02 1.15 12.94
C VAL A 166 -6.64 1.41 13.54
N VAL A 167 -6.16 0.56 14.45
CA VAL A 167 -4.83 0.73 15.07
C VAL A 167 -3.68 0.50 14.10
N THR A 168 -3.92 -0.12 12.94
CA THR A 168 -2.93 -0.28 11.88
C THR A 168 -2.69 1.01 11.09
N ILE A 169 -3.65 1.95 11.08
CA ILE A 169 -3.61 3.16 10.25
C ILE A 169 -2.37 4.04 10.51
N PRO A 170 -1.95 4.31 11.77
CA PRO A 170 -0.73 5.09 12.02
C PRO A 170 0.55 4.48 11.43
N ALA A 171 0.66 3.16 11.37
CA ALA A 171 1.81 2.51 10.75
C ALA A 171 1.84 2.76 9.23
N VAL A 172 0.68 2.66 8.57
CA VAL A 172 0.51 3.00 7.14
C VAL A 172 0.86 4.47 6.89
N TRP A 173 0.36 5.37 7.74
CA TRP A 173 0.67 6.79 7.66
C TRP A 173 2.15 7.08 7.89
N THR A 174 2.86 6.32 8.71
CA THR A 174 4.31 6.50 8.92
C THR A 174 5.08 6.26 7.63
N VAL A 175 4.74 5.21 6.87
CA VAL A 175 5.36 4.92 5.57
C VAL A 175 5.10 6.04 4.56
N ILE A 176 3.87 6.56 4.53
CA ILE A 176 3.49 7.69 3.67
C ILE A 176 4.21 8.97 4.12
N ALA A 177 4.29 9.23 5.43
CA ALA A 177 4.95 10.39 6.01
C ALA A 177 6.45 10.37 5.72
N PHE A 178 7.09 9.21 5.72
CA PHE A 178 8.46 9.05 5.26
C PHE A 178 8.62 9.46 3.78
N ALA A 179 7.70 9.05 2.89
CA ALA A 179 7.70 9.52 1.51
C ALA A 179 7.48 11.05 1.42
N ILE A 180 6.60 11.62 2.25
CA ILE A 180 6.38 13.07 2.38
C ILE A 180 7.67 13.77 2.83
N ALA A 181 8.41 13.22 3.79
CA ALA A 181 9.70 13.73 4.22
C ALA A 181 10.73 13.72 3.07
N VAL A 182 10.86 12.61 2.35
CA VAL A 182 11.81 12.48 1.23
C VAL A 182 11.45 13.45 0.10
N ILE A 183 10.21 13.39 -0.40
CA ILE A 183 9.73 14.21 -1.52
C ILE A 183 9.52 15.67 -1.13
N GLY A 184 9.41 15.97 0.15
CA GLY A 184 9.43 17.32 0.72
C GLY A 184 10.85 17.87 0.98
N ALA A 185 11.86 17.03 1.29
CA ALA A 185 13.25 17.45 1.52
C ALA A 185 14.19 17.44 0.29
N ARG A 186 14.23 16.36 -0.53
CA ARG A 186 14.77 16.39 -1.91
C ARG A 186 13.91 15.62 -2.95
N PRO A 187 13.29 16.28 -3.97
CA PRO A 187 12.34 15.61 -4.87
C PRO A 187 13.09 14.76 -5.92
N ILE A 188 14.38 15.02 -6.13
CA ILE A 188 15.21 14.39 -7.15
C ILE A 188 15.49 12.90 -6.91
N VAL A 189 15.23 12.36 -5.71
CA VAL A 189 15.48 10.96 -5.33
C VAL A 189 14.16 10.17 -5.14
N PRO A 190 13.46 9.79 -6.20
CA PRO A 190 12.11 9.22 -6.10
C PRO A 190 12.13 7.80 -5.52
N PHE A 191 13.19 7.04 -5.82
CA PHE A 191 13.41 5.70 -5.28
C PHE A 191 13.55 5.70 -3.76
N ALA A 192 14.04 6.79 -3.15
CA ALA A 192 14.18 6.88 -1.71
C ALA A 192 12.80 6.87 -1.00
N ALA A 193 11.73 7.34 -1.65
CA ALA A 193 10.38 7.33 -1.08
C ALA A 193 9.82 5.89 -0.91
N TRP A 194 10.31 4.93 -1.68
CA TRP A 194 9.89 3.53 -1.62
C TRP A 194 10.60 2.71 -0.55
N ILE A 195 11.70 3.23 0.01
CA ILE A 195 12.48 2.53 1.05
C ILE A 195 11.59 2.15 2.23
N GLY A 196 10.68 3.03 2.66
CA GLY A 196 9.76 2.74 3.75
C GLY A 196 8.86 1.52 3.48
N VAL A 197 8.34 1.40 2.26
CA VAL A 197 7.51 0.25 1.85
C VAL A 197 8.35 -1.03 1.81
N VAL A 198 9.50 -0.99 1.14
CA VAL A 198 10.37 -2.15 0.94
C VAL A 198 10.92 -2.67 2.26
N ILE A 199 11.40 -1.78 3.14
CA ILE A 199 11.90 -2.16 4.46
C ILE A 199 10.78 -2.73 5.32
N SER A 200 9.60 -2.10 5.34
CA SER A 200 8.46 -2.61 6.12
C SER A 200 8.07 -4.02 5.63
N PHE A 201 7.95 -4.21 4.32
CA PHE A 201 7.64 -5.51 3.73
C PHE A 201 8.70 -6.57 4.05
N ALA A 202 9.97 -6.24 3.84
CA ALA A 202 11.08 -7.16 4.08
C ALA A 202 11.15 -7.54 5.56
N LEU A 203 11.03 -6.60 6.49
CA LEU A 203 11.10 -6.88 7.93
C LEU A 203 9.89 -7.66 8.43
N THR A 204 8.69 -7.40 7.90
CA THR A 204 7.48 -8.13 8.31
C THR A 204 7.54 -9.60 7.90
N ILE A 205 8.10 -9.92 6.72
CA ILE A 205 8.17 -11.31 6.23
C ILE A 205 9.48 -11.97 6.63
N LEU A 206 10.61 -11.38 6.26
CA LEU A 206 11.93 -11.99 6.44
C LEU A 206 12.44 -11.84 7.87
N GLY A 207 11.92 -10.88 8.64
CA GLY A 207 12.38 -10.63 10.00
C GLY A 207 12.28 -11.86 10.90
N PRO A 208 11.07 -12.43 11.09
CA PRO A 208 10.88 -13.67 11.82
C PRO A 208 11.59 -14.86 11.17
N THR A 209 11.56 -14.98 9.84
CA THR A 209 12.18 -16.10 9.11
C THR A 209 13.69 -16.15 9.27
N LEU A 210 14.36 -15.00 9.33
CA LEU A 210 15.81 -14.90 9.52
C LEU A 210 16.20 -14.78 11.01
N ASN A 211 15.22 -14.82 11.92
CA ASN A 211 15.41 -14.61 13.36
C ASN A 211 16.21 -13.32 13.66
N LEU A 212 15.83 -12.21 13.01
CA LEU A 212 16.47 -10.90 13.20
C LEU A 212 16.22 -10.36 14.61
N TRP A 213 17.14 -9.53 15.11
CA TRP A 213 17.03 -8.97 16.46
C TRP A 213 15.87 -7.95 16.55
N ASP A 214 15.25 -7.84 17.72
CA ASP A 214 14.08 -6.98 17.96
C ASP A 214 14.28 -5.52 17.54
N TRP A 215 15.49 -4.98 17.75
CA TRP A 215 15.80 -3.60 17.35
C TRP A 215 15.77 -3.40 15.83
N ILE A 216 16.05 -4.45 15.05
CA ILE A 216 15.96 -4.44 13.58
C ILE A 216 14.50 -4.50 13.17
N LEU A 217 13.71 -5.38 13.79
CA LEU A 217 12.27 -5.49 13.52
C LEU A 217 11.53 -4.20 13.86
N GLY A 218 11.94 -3.54 14.96
CA GLY A 218 11.42 -2.25 15.41
C GLY A 218 11.69 -1.07 14.47
N ILE A 219 12.48 -1.25 13.40
CA ILE A 219 12.58 -0.27 12.31
C ILE A 219 11.26 -0.21 11.52
N SER A 220 10.55 -1.34 11.41
CA SER A 220 9.25 -1.39 10.75
C SER A 220 8.19 -0.72 11.62
N PRO A 221 7.40 0.23 11.11
CA PRO A 221 6.31 0.83 11.86
C PRO A 221 5.20 -0.17 12.20
N PHE A 222 5.10 -1.28 11.45
CA PHE A 222 4.11 -2.33 11.69
C PHE A 222 4.43 -3.19 12.90
N TRP A 223 5.70 -3.25 13.32
CA TRP A 223 6.11 -3.99 14.52
C TRP A 223 5.55 -3.36 15.81
N HIS A 224 5.26 -2.06 15.77
CA HIS A 224 4.75 -1.28 16.91
C HIS A 224 3.22 -1.20 16.96
N VAL A 225 2.53 -1.91 16.06
CA VAL A 225 1.05 -1.94 16.04
C VAL A 225 0.58 -2.85 17.18
N PRO A 226 -0.26 -2.36 18.12
CA PRO A 226 -0.72 -3.17 19.22
C PRO A 226 -1.72 -4.23 18.76
N HIS A 227 -1.82 -5.32 19.52
CA HIS A 227 -2.95 -6.23 19.41
C HIS A 227 -4.05 -5.74 20.34
N VAL A 228 -5.23 -5.46 19.79
CA VAL A 228 -6.34 -4.85 20.55
C VAL A 228 -6.97 -5.80 21.58
N THR A 229 -6.63 -7.08 21.51
CA THR A 229 -7.16 -8.15 22.37
C THR A 229 -6.22 -8.53 23.52
N ASP A 230 -5.02 -7.93 23.60
CA ASP A 230 -4.09 -8.17 24.70
C ASP A 230 -4.65 -7.61 26.02
N ASP A 231 -4.38 -8.28 27.16
CA ASP A 231 -4.77 -7.81 28.49
C ASP A 231 -3.53 -7.64 29.41
N PRO A 232 -3.08 -6.39 29.69
CA PRO A 232 -3.55 -5.11 29.14
C PRO A 232 -2.94 -4.78 27.77
N VAL A 233 -3.68 -4.03 26.94
CA VAL A 233 -3.19 -3.54 25.65
C VAL A 233 -2.03 -2.55 25.83
N ASP A 234 -0.89 -2.81 25.21
CA ASP A 234 0.26 -1.90 25.19
C ASP A 234 0.15 -0.84 24.08
N TRP A 235 -0.17 0.40 24.45
CA TRP A 235 -0.32 1.52 23.52
C TRP A 235 1.00 2.27 23.23
N THR A 236 2.11 1.89 23.88
CA THR A 236 3.36 2.65 23.79
C THR A 236 3.97 2.65 22.39
N GLY A 237 3.95 1.50 21.71
CA GLY A 237 4.40 1.38 20.31
C GLY A 237 3.61 2.30 19.38
N LEU A 238 2.28 2.33 19.52
CA LEU A 238 1.41 3.19 18.70
C LEU A 238 1.72 4.68 18.89
N ALA A 239 2.05 5.09 20.12
CA ALA A 239 2.46 6.45 20.44
C ALA A 239 3.79 6.84 19.74
N TRP A 240 4.76 5.91 19.68
CA TRP A 240 6.02 6.14 18.95
C TRP A 240 5.82 6.26 17.43
N VAL A 241 4.98 5.41 16.85
CA VAL A 241 4.65 5.43 15.42
C VAL A 241 3.93 6.71 15.01
N THR A 242 2.93 7.13 15.81
CA THR A 242 2.23 8.40 15.57
C THR A 242 3.15 9.61 15.72
N LEU A 243 4.07 9.59 16.70
CA LEU A 243 5.10 10.62 16.84
C LEU A 243 6.04 10.66 15.62
N ALA A 244 6.53 9.50 15.16
CA ALA A 244 7.35 9.40 13.96
C ALA A 244 6.62 9.93 12.71
N THR A 245 5.33 9.59 12.55
CA THR A 245 4.46 10.14 11.49
C THR A 245 4.45 11.68 11.54
N ALA A 246 4.23 12.26 12.71
CA ALA A 246 4.20 13.71 12.89
C ALA A 246 5.56 14.34 12.54
N ILE A 247 6.67 13.75 13.00
CA ILE A 247 8.04 14.22 12.73
C ILE A 247 8.32 14.21 11.22
N PHE A 248 8.11 13.09 10.54
CA PHE A 248 8.36 13.00 9.10
C PHE A 248 7.47 13.96 8.31
N THR A 249 6.20 14.10 8.69
CA THR A 249 5.30 15.08 8.07
C THR A 249 5.85 16.50 8.24
N VAL A 250 6.25 16.90 9.46
CA VAL A 250 6.85 18.22 9.72
C VAL A 250 8.13 18.43 8.90
N ILE A 251 9.00 17.43 8.82
CA ILE A 251 10.23 17.48 8.01
C ILE A 251 9.89 17.70 6.54
N GLY A 252 8.91 16.97 6.00
CA GLY A 252 8.50 17.11 4.60
C GLY A 252 7.97 18.50 4.28
N PHE A 253 7.10 19.06 5.13
CA PHE A 253 6.59 20.42 4.96
C PHE A 253 7.66 21.50 5.15
N ALA A 254 8.55 21.33 6.13
CA ALA A 254 9.68 22.22 6.36
C ALA A 254 10.64 22.21 5.17
N GLY A 255 10.91 21.02 4.61
CA GLY A 255 11.68 20.85 3.38
C GLY A 255 11.01 21.55 2.20
N PHE A 256 9.72 21.28 1.95
CA PHE A 256 9.00 21.82 0.80
C PHE A 256 8.93 23.35 0.83
N ARG A 257 8.88 23.95 2.03
CA ARG A 257 8.93 25.41 2.22
C ARG A 257 10.28 26.02 1.86
N ARG A 258 11.39 25.30 2.07
CA ARG A 258 12.75 25.81 1.87
C ARG A 258 13.25 25.64 0.44
N ARG A 259 12.56 24.87 -0.41
CA ARG A 259 12.99 24.66 -1.80
C ARG A 259 12.45 25.76 -2.73
N ASP A 260 13.32 26.20 -3.63
CA ASP A 260 12.93 27.06 -4.73
C ASP A 260 12.31 26.21 -5.85
N LEU A 261 11.13 26.63 -6.33
CA LEU A 261 10.40 26.02 -7.45
C LEU A 261 10.77 26.67 -8.80
N ALA A 262 11.76 27.57 -8.81
CA ALA A 262 12.17 28.24 -10.01
C ALA A 262 12.98 27.25 -10.85
N VAL A 263 12.35 26.74 -11.91
CA VAL A 263 13.09 26.31 -13.09
C VAL A 263 13.99 27.48 -13.45
N GLU A 264 15.29 27.25 -13.38
CA GLU A 264 16.28 28.15 -13.92
C GLU A 264 15.98 28.25 -15.41
N TYR A 265 15.19 29.26 -15.79
CA TYR A 265 15.29 29.82 -17.11
C TYR A 265 16.73 30.35 -17.20
N GLU A 266 17.67 29.49 -17.58
CA GLU A 266 18.77 29.89 -18.45
C GLU A 266 18.15 30.39 -19.76
N LEU A 267 17.33 31.45 -19.70
CA LEU A 267 17.25 32.38 -20.79
C LEU A 267 18.57 33.13 -20.69
N PRO A 268 19.47 33.01 -21.67
CA PRO A 268 20.58 33.92 -21.75
C PRO A 268 19.99 35.30 -22.06
N ILE A 269 19.63 36.05 -21.01
CA ILE A 269 19.37 37.48 -21.09
C ILE A 269 20.62 38.16 -21.69
N ALA A 270 21.80 37.54 -21.51
CA ALA A 270 23.02 37.87 -22.22
C ALA A 270 22.91 37.71 -23.75
N ALA A 271 22.22 36.69 -24.28
CA ALA A 271 22.04 36.52 -25.73
C ALA A 271 21.02 37.52 -26.31
N LEU A 272 20.01 37.92 -25.54
CA LEU A 272 19.10 39.01 -25.91
C LEU A 272 19.76 40.40 -25.82
N ARG A 273 20.73 40.60 -24.91
CA ARG A 273 21.54 41.84 -24.86
C ARG A 273 22.70 41.87 -25.85
N ALA A 274 23.18 40.72 -26.29
CA ALA A 274 24.31 40.60 -27.20
C ALA A 274 23.90 40.56 -28.68
N GLN A 275 22.60 40.63 -29.01
CA GLN A 275 22.20 40.97 -30.37
C GLN A 275 22.54 42.43 -30.61
N PRO A 276 23.54 42.76 -31.45
CA PRO A 276 23.70 44.12 -31.91
C PRO A 276 22.41 44.53 -32.62
N ALA A 277 21.96 45.75 -32.42
CA ALA A 277 20.85 46.35 -33.15
C ALA A 277 21.24 46.49 -34.64
N THR A 278 21.25 45.39 -35.39
CA THR A 278 21.53 45.38 -36.84
C THR A 278 20.27 45.27 -37.68
N HIS A 279 19.10 45.16 -37.06
CA HIS A 279 17.88 45.52 -37.76
C HIS A 279 17.74 47.03 -37.70
N PRO A 280 17.75 47.75 -38.84
CA PRO A 280 17.25 49.11 -38.84
C PRO A 280 15.86 49.06 -38.23
N SER A 281 15.64 49.87 -37.20
CA SER A 281 14.29 50.17 -36.73
C SER A 281 13.42 50.32 -37.96
N PRO A 282 12.34 49.54 -38.15
CA PRO A 282 11.31 50.01 -39.05
C PRO A 282 10.90 51.32 -38.41
N THR A 283 11.22 52.41 -39.11
CA THR A 283 10.59 53.69 -38.92
C THR A 283 9.13 53.43 -38.59
N CYS A 284 8.55 54.21 -37.67
CA CYS A 284 7.11 54.36 -37.57
C CYS A 284 6.57 54.89 -38.92
N ALA A 285 6.60 54.06 -39.95
CA ALA A 285 5.80 54.17 -41.13
C ALA A 285 4.46 53.57 -40.71
N ALA A 286 3.47 54.45 -40.58
CA ALA A 286 2.08 54.06 -40.44
C ALA A 286 1.77 52.93 -41.43
N TYR A 287 1.51 51.73 -40.94
CA TYR A 287 0.91 50.69 -41.74
C TYR A 287 -0.48 51.21 -42.14
N PRO A 288 -0.76 51.44 -43.44
CA PRO A 288 -2.14 51.61 -43.85
C PRO A 288 -2.80 50.23 -43.70
N TRP A 289 -3.79 50.14 -42.82
CA TRP A 289 -4.69 49.00 -42.78
C TRP A 289 -5.16 48.70 -44.21
N PRO A 290 -5.01 47.47 -44.73
CA PRO A 290 -5.47 47.17 -46.07
C PRO A 290 -6.99 47.24 -46.07
N THR A 291 -7.52 48.35 -46.60
CA THR A 291 -8.93 48.45 -47.00
C THR A 291 -9.23 47.34 -47.99
N ARG A 292 -10.39 46.71 -47.79
CA ARG A 292 -10.89 45.47 -48.40
C ARG A 292 -11.17 45.57 -49.92
N ALA A 293 -10.23 46.07 -50.72
CA ALA A 293 -10.38 46.15 -52.17
C ALA A 293 -9.07 45.82 -52.87
N ASN A 294 -9.12 44.85 -53.80
CA ASN A 294 -8.08 44.44 -54.75
C ASN A 294 -7.19 43.23 -54.41
N HIS A 295 -7.80 42.08 -54.12
CA HIS A 295 -7.23 40.79 -54.54
C HIS A 295 -8.07 40.20 -55.69
N PRO A 296 -7.54 40.08 -56.91
CA PRO A 296 -8.23 39.41 -58.03
C PRO A 296 -8.35 37.89 -57.85
N GLU A 297 -7.67 37.30 -56.87
CA GLU A 297 -7.59 35.85 -56.67
C GLU A 297 -8.61 35.26 -55.67
N ILE A 298 -9.48 36.09 -55.07
CA ILE A 298 -10.55 35.63 -54.16
C ILE A 298 -11.93 35.88 -54.82
N ARG A 299 -12.06 35.60 -56.12
CA ARG A 299 -13.36 35.66 -56.82
C ARG A 299 -13.80 34.33 -57.41
N ASP A 300 -12.89 33.37 -57.61
CA ASP A 300 -13.23 32.07 -58.20
C ASP A 300 -13.69 31.01 -57.18
N GLU A 301 -13.41 31.18 -55.88
CA GLU A 301 -13.87 30.21 -54.87
C GLU A 301 -15.30 30.48 -54.37
N GLN A 302 -15.83 31.69 -54.48
CA GLN A 302 -17.22 31.97 -54.08
C GLN A 302 -18.27 31.50 -55.10
N HIS A 303 -17.90 31.26 -56.37
CA HIS A 303 -18.83 30.72 -57.36
C HIS A 303 -19.07 29.21 -57.24
N LYS A 304 -18.22 28.46 -56.53
CA LYS A 304 -18.36 27.00 -56.35
C LYS A 304 -19.32 26.58 -55.23
N TRP A 305 -19.69 27.48 -54.33
CA TRP A 305 -20.56 27.18 -53.18
C TRP A 305 -22.00 27.67 -53.32
N GLY A 306 -22.40 28.15 -54.51
CA GLY A 306 -23.75 28.68 -54.79
C GLY A 306 -24.70 27.75 -55.55
N ALA A 307 -24.38 26.46 -55.70
CA ALA A 307 -25.18 25.51 -56.51
C ALA A 307 -25.81 24.36 -55.70
N TRP A 308 -26.09 24.60 -54.40
CA TRP A 308 -26.93 23.74 -53.56
C TRP A 308 -27.85 24.61 -52.71
N GLY A 309 -28.85 25.21 -53.37
CA GLY A 309 -29.94 25.97 -52.78
C GLY A 309 -31.04 26.14 -53.81
#